data_AF-A0A2E2W1S7-F1
#
_entry.id   AF-A0A2E2W1S7-F1
#
_cell.length_a   1.000
_cell.length_b   1.000
_cell.length_c   1.000
_cell.angle_alpha   90.00
_cell.angle_beta   90.00
_cell.angle_gamma   90.00
#
_symmetry.space_group_name_H-M   'P 1'
#
loop_
_entity.id
_entity.type
_entity.pdbx_description
1 polymer ?
#
loop_
_entity_poly.entity_id
_entity_poly.type
_entity_poly.pdbx_seq_one_letter_code
_entity_poly.pdbx_strand_id
1 'polypeptide(L)'
;MLGGDLYYQLDSQRVLIVTKMAKGSLRGSDPLSGEWLDSLDKKTIKKIRVNNSLRSHLREAMARINLKTGTVEERRTAVLSMLDDLSPHNIVLLKDARQSEKNADVLKMIELALAMDVVGHSANSAERLLAMETLSGRLEPPVRNLLKGVVDNDAEGDRKVRATAAKALGTINEKREFYGFVEQLFFGLSLGSVLLLAAIGLAITFGVMGVINMAHGEMIMLGAYTTYVVQLLMPNLIDYSLWVAIPAAFLVSGAVGVLIERTVIRHLHGRPLESLLATFGISLILQQAVRTIFSPLNRQVSTPEWMSGSLEINPVFSITYNRLYILLFALLVFFVLQLILKKTSLGLNVRAVSQNRDMAKCMGIRTEWVDAMTFGLGSGIAGVAGVALSQLTNVGPNLGQSYIIDSFMVVVFGGVGNLLGTLVGGFTLGIANKFLEPVTGAVLANVVVLVFIILFIQKRPKGLFPQKGRAAE
;
A
#
# COMPACT_ATOMS: atom_id res chain seq x y z
N MET A 1 10.52 21.52 -15.03
CA MET A 1 11.44 20.92 -16.04
C MET A 1 11.27 19.41 -16.20
N LEU A 2 11.29 18.61 -15.12
CA LEU A 2 11.21 17.14 -15.19
C LEU A 2 9.82 16.57 -15.56
N GLY A 3 8.74 17.34 -15.33
CA GLY A 3 7.36 17.00 -15.68
C GLY A 3 7.04 17.02 -17.19
N GLY A 4 8.03 17.35 -18.03
CA GLY A 4 7.86 17.43 -19.47
C GLY A 4 7.27 18.75 -19.96
N ASP A 5 7.37 19.83 -19.19
CA ASP A 5 6.81 21.15 -19.54
C ASP A 5 7.77 22.02 -20.38
N LEU A 6 8.78 21.39 -21.00
CA LEU A 6 9.77 22.05 -21.83
C LEU A 6 9.30 22.10 -23.29
N TYR A 7 9.28 23.31 -23.85
CA TYR A 7 8.93 23.57 -25.25
C TYR A 7 10.05 24.37 -25.89
N TYR A 8 10.19 24.30 -27.21
CA TYR A 8 10.99 25.25 -27.97
C TYR A 8 10.12 26.03 -28.94
N GLN A 9 10.45 27.30 -29.14
CA GLN A 9 9.80 28.16 -30.12
C GLN A 9 10.40 27.92 -31.51
N LEU A 10 9.55 27.77 -32.53
CA LEU A 10 9.97 27.40 -33.89
C LEU A 10 10.84 28.47 -34.58
N ASP A 11 10.53 29.75 -34.36
CA ASP A 11 11.18 30.87 -35.06
C ASP A 11 12.53 31.26 -34.44
N SER A 12 12.63 31.18 -33.11
CA SER A 12 13.79 31.67 -32.35
C SER A 12 14.64 30.54 -31.75
N GLN A 13 14.18 29.29 -31.85
CA GLN A 13 14.74 28.11 -31.18
C GLN A 13 14.93 28.27 -29.65
N ARG A 14 14.29 29.26 -29.02
CA ARG A 14 14.38 29.47 -27.57
C ARG A 14 13.62 28.40 -26.81
N VAL A 15 14.21 27.93 -25.71
CA VAL A 15 13.61 26.95 -24.79
C VAL A 15 12.73 27.70 -23.78
N LEU A 16 11.51 27.22 -23.58
CA LEU A 16 10.50 27.83 -22.73
C LEU A 16 9.88 26.77 -21.81
N ILE A 17 9.65 27.13 -20.55
CA ILE A 17 8.81 26.35 -19.63
C ILE A 17 7.37 26.86 -19.79
N VAL A 18 6.47 26.01 -20.27
CA VAL A 18 5.09 26.42 -20.55
C VAL A 18 4.16 25.96 -19.44
N THR A 19 3.49 26.91 -18.80
CA THR A 19 2.47 26.64 -17.78
C THR A 19 1.08 26.95 -18.34
N LYS A 20 0.13 26.05 -18.10
CA LYS A 20 -1.26 26.19 -18.56
C LYS A 20 -2.07 26.93 -17.50
N MET A 21 -2.61 28.10 -17.84
CA MET A 21 -3.49 28.86 -16.92
C MET A 21 -4.97 28.46 -17.05
N ALA A 22 -5.75 28.82 -16.03
CA ALA A 22 -7.18 28.50 -15.88
C ALA A 22 -8.09 28.92 -17.06
N LYS A 23 -7.64 29.83 -17.93
CA LYS A 23 -8.37 30.29 -19.14
C LYS A 23 -7.91 29.66 -20.46
N GLY A 24 -7.05 28.64 -20.42
CA GLY A 24 -6.54 27.97 -21.63
C GLY A 24 -5.44 28.73 -22.38
N SER A 25 -5.05 29.91 -21.91
CA SER A 25 -3.88 30.65 -22.38
C SER A 25 -2.57 30.01 -21.88
N LEU A 26 -1.60 29.88 -22.78
CA LEU A 26 -0.26 29.36 -22.47
C LEU A 26 0.67 30.54 -22.20
N ARG A 27 1.35 30.53 -21.06
CA ARG A 27 2.46 31.45 -20.75
C ARG A 27 3.76 30.66 -20.74
N GLY A 28 4.80 31.25 -21.30
CA GLY A 28 6.15 30.69 -21.24
C GLY A 28 7.00 31.50 -20.30
N SER A 29 7.80 30.82 -19.48
CA SER A 29 8.87 31.44 -18.73
C SER A 29 10.20 31.00 -19.34
N ASP A 30 11.14 31.94 -19.48
CA ASP A 30 12.52 31.61 -19.83
C ASP A 30 13.16 30.83 -18.66
N PRO A 31 13.71 29.62 -18.89
CA PRO A 31 14.27 28.80 -17.83
C PRO A 31 15.51 29.37 -17.13
N LEU A 32 16.19 30.36 -17.72
CA LEU A 32 17.42 30.94 -17.18
C LEU A 32 17.20 32.29 -16.51
N SER A 33 16.33 33.15 -17.06
CA SER A 33 16.05 34.48 -16.50
C SER A 33 14.80 34.53 -15.64
N GLY A 34 13.88 33.56 -15.76
CA GLY A 34 12.60 33.57 -15.06
C GLY A 34 11.61 34.61 -15.59
N GLU A 35 11.95 35.35 -16.66
CA GLU A 35 11.06 36.34 -17.27
C GLU A 35 9.88 35.66 -17.95
N TRP A 36 8.70 36.23 -17.76
CA TRP A 36 7.45 35.73 -18.35
C TRP A 36 7.24 36.36 -19.73
N LEU A 37 7.10 35.51 -20.75
CA LEU A 37 6.63 35.89 -22.06
C LEU A 37 5.10 35.75 -22.08
N ASP A 38 4.42 36.87 -22.31
CA ASP A 38 2.97 36.89 -22.41
C ASP A 38 2.49 36.23 -23.70
N SER A 39 1.44 35.41 -23.57
CA SER A 39 0.67 34.74 -24.63
C SER A 39 1.49 34.02 -25.71
N LEU A 40 1.72 32.72 -25.51
CA LEU A 40 2.26 31.84 -26.55
C LEU A 40 1.14 31.17 -27.34
N ASP A 41 1.23 31.25 -28.67
CA ASP A 41 0.30 30.55 -29.56
C ASP A 41 0.69 29.08 -29.70
N LYS A 42 -0.30 28.18 -29.70
CA LYS A 42 -0.06 26.72 -29.65
C LYS A 42 0.63 26.17 -30.91
N LYS A 43 0.60 26.95 -32.01
CA LYS A 43 1.23 26.62 -33.29
C LYS A 43 2.73 26.94 -33.34
N THR A 44 3.21 27.88 -32.53
CA THR A 44 4.60 28.38 -32.60
C THR A 44 5.54 27.66 -31.64
N ILE A 45 5.02 26.76 -30.80
CA ILE A 45 5.77 26.01 -29.80
C ILE A 45 5.67 24.50 -30.05
N LYS A 46 6.80 23.80 -29.97
CA LYS A 46 6.84 22.33 -30.05
C LYS A 46 7.40 21.76 -28.75
N LYS A 47 6.74 20.71 -28.24
CA LYS A 47 7.13 20.05 -26.99
C LYS A 47 8.47 19.33 -27.17
N ILE A 48 9.43 19.60 -26.28
CA ILE A 48 10.66 18.82 -26.17
C ILE A 48 10.32 17.51 -25.46
N ARG A 49 10.44 16.39 -26.16
CA ARG A 49 10.28 15.07 -25.52
C ARG A 49 11.50 14.81 -24.63
N VAL A 50 11.27 14.82 -23.32
CA VAL A 50 12.30 14.50 -22.33
C VAL A 50 12.59 13.00 -22.38
N ASN A 51 13.61 12.62 -23.14
CA ASN A 51 14.16 11.26 -23.14
C ASN A 51 14.99 11.01 -21.86
N ASN A 52 15.40 9.76 -21.63
CA ASN A 52 16.15 9.40 -20.42
C ASN A 52 17.48 10.13 -20.29
N SER A 53 18.18 10.38 -21.40
CA SER A 53 19.45 11.13 -21.40
C SER A 53 19.26 12.58 -20.98
N LEU A 54 18.30 13.30 -21.58
CA LEU A 54 18.00 14.69 -21.22
C LEU A 54 17.50 14.79 -19.77
N ARG A 55 16.73 13.81 -19.30
CA ARG A 55 16.28 13.75 -17.91
C ARG A 55 17.46 13.66 -16.93
N SER A 56 18.50 12.88 -17.27
CA SER A 56 19.72 12.75 -16.47
C SER A 56 20.47 14.08 -16.36
N HIS A 57 20.75 14.73 -17.50
CA HIS A 57 21.46 16.01 -17.53
C HIS A 57 20.70 17.12 -16.78
N LEU A 58 19.37 17.16 -16.93
CA LEU A 58 18.54 18.12 -16.21
C LEU A 58 18.57 17.89 -14.69
N ARG A 59 18.55 16.63 -14.23
CA ARG A 59 18.68 16.30 -12.81
C ARG A 59 20.03 16.74 -12.25
N GLU A 60 21.10 16.50 -12.99
CA GLU A 60 22.45 16.89 -12.59
C GLU A 60 22.59 18.42 -12.49
N ALA A 61 22.12 19.15 -13.50
CA ALA A 61 22.10 20.62 -13.48
C ALA A 61 21.26 21.17 -12.32
N MET A 62 20.08 20.59 -12.09
CA MET A 62 19.22 20.97 -10.96
C MET A 62 19.88 20.66 -9.61
N ALA A 63 20.58 19.53 -9.46
CA ALA A 63 21.30 19.19 -8.23
C ALA A 63 22.38 20.24 -7.92
N ARG A 64 23.13 20.69 -8.93
CA ARG A 64 24.16 21.74 -8.76
C ARG A 64 23.56 23.08 -8.31
N ILE A 65 22.40 23.46 -8.86
CA ILE A 65 21.70 24.68 -8.47
C ILE A 65 21.15 24.55 -7.04
N ASN A 66 20.41 23.47 -6.79
CA ASN A 66 19.74 23.23 -5.51
C ASN A 66 20.72 23.13 -4.36
N LEU A 67 21.95 22.62 -4.58
CA LEU A 67 23.00 22.57 -3.56
C LEU A 67 23.32 23.94 -2.95
N LYS A 68 23.20 25.03 -3.71
CA LYS A 68 23.48 26.40 -3.22
C LYS A 68 22.23 27.16 -2.77
N THR A 69 21.12 27.00 -3.47
CA THR A 69 19.93 27.86 -3.30
C THR A 69 18.69 27.14 -2.81
N GLY A 70 18.71 25.81 -2.74
CA GLY A 70 17.55 25.01 -2.35
C GLY A 70 17.28 25.01 -0.85
N THR A 71 16.09 24.54 -0.48
CA THR A 71 15.72 24.18 0.90
C THR A 71 16.59 23.05 1.45
N VAL A 72 16.53 22.78 2.76
CA VAL A 72 17.34 21.72 3.40
C VAL A 72 17.12 20.36 2.72
N GLU A 73 15.88 20.01 2.41
CA GLU A 73 15.56 18.76 1.70
C GLU A 73 16.05 18.77 0.26
N GLU A 74 15.87 19.88 -0.48
CA GLU A 74 16.37 19.98 -1.86
C GLU A 74 17.90 19.89 -1.94
N ARG A 75 18.61 20.48 -0.97
CA ARG A 75 20.07 20.34 -0.84
C ARG A 75 20.47 18.90 -0.53
N ARG A 76 19.76 18.23 0.39
CA ARG A 76 19.98 16.82 0.71
C ARG A 76 19.76 15.92 -0.51
N THR A 77 18.65 16.11 -1.25
CA THR A 77 18.36 15.36 -2.48
C THR A 77 19.38 15.63 -3.58
N ALA A 78 19.88 16.87 -3.68
CA ALA A 78 20.96 17.21 -4.61
C ALA A 78 22.25 16.44 -4.31
N VAL A 79 22.69 16.42 -3.05
CA VAL A 79 23.87 15.65 -2.63
C VAL A 79 23.69 14.15 -2.87
N LEU A 80 22.51 13.60 -2.53
CA LEU A 80 22.18 12.20 -2.81
C LEU A 80 22.27 11.86 -4.31
N SER A 81 21.78 12.75 -5.17
CA SER A 81 21.85 12.56 -6.63
C SER A 81 23.29 12.62 -7.15
N MET A 82 24.17 13.36 -6.47
CA MET A 82 25.60 13.44 -6.80
C MET A 82 26.39 12.22 -6.33
N LEU A 83 25.85 11.35 -5.47
CA LEU A 83 26.53 10.11 -5.04
C LEU A 83 26.70 9.11 -6.19
N ASP A 84 25.84 9.17 -7.21
CA ASP A 84 25.90 8.30 -8.38
C ASP A 84 27.02 8.72 -9.36
N ASP A 85 27.41 10.00 -9.37
CA ASP A 85 28.47 10.55 -10.22
C ASP A 85 29.35 11.55 -9.46
N LEU A 86 30.41 11.00 -8.84
CA LEU A 86 31.44 11.74 -8.11
C LEU A 86 32.53 12.28 -9.06
N SER A 87 32.13 12.95 -10.14
CA SER A 87 33.07 13.60 -11.05
C SER A 87 33.93 14.67 -10.32
N PRO A 88 35.15 14.96 -10.80
CA PRO A 88 36.03 15.96 -10.16
C PRO A 88 35.36 17.34 -9.97
N HIS A 89 34.48 17.72 -10.90
CA HIS A 89 33.72 18.96 -10.81
C HIS A 89 32.70 18.95 -9.66
N ASN A 90 31.95 17.84 -9.51
CA ASN A 90 30.99 17.69 -8.42
C ASN A 90 31.70 17.66 -7.05
N ILE A 91 32.89 17.06 -6.96
CA ILE A 91 33.70 17.05 -5.73
C ILE A 91 34.14 18.45 -5.33
N VAL A 92 34.56 19.30 -6.27
CA VAL A 92 34.89 20.71 -5.97
C VAL A 92 33.66 21.44 -5.43
N LEU A 93 32.50 21.27 -6.07
CA LEU A 93 31.25 21.88 -5.61
C LEU A 93 30.85 21.41 -4.20
N LEU A 94 31.04 20.12 -3.88
CA LEU A 94 30.77 19.57 -2.56
C LEU A 94 31.75 20.09 -1.50
N LYS A 95 33.02 20.25 -1.83
CA LYS A 95 34.04 20.86 -0.94
C LYS A 95 33.71 22.32 -0.63
N ASP A 96 33.27 23.08 -1.63
CA ASP A 96 32.83 24.46 -1.46
C ASP A 96 31.56 24.52 -0.59
N ALA A 97 30.57 23.67 -0.90
CA ALA A 97 29.32 23.60 -0.16
C ALA A 97 29.54 23.26 1.33
N ARG A 98 30.49 22.35 1.63
CA ARG A 98 30.88 21.98 3.01
C ARG A 98 31.28 23.18 3.85
N GLN A 99 31.90 24.21 3.27
CA GLN A 99 32.36 25.40 4.01
C GLN A 99 31.20 26.34 4.36
N SER A 100 30.17 26.38 3.51
CA SER A 100 29.02 27.28 3.66
C SER A 100 27.81 26.64 4.34
N GLU A 101 27.73 25.31 4.39
CA GLU A 101 26.57 24.59 4.89
C GLU A 101 26.46 24.67 6.42
N LYS A 102 25.26 24.96 6.91
CA LYS A 102 24.97 25.10 8.35
C LYS A 102 24.17 23.93 8.91
N ASN A 103 23.45 23.20 8.06
CA ASN A 103 22.64 22.09 8.49
C ASN A 103 23.48 20.82 8.71
N ALA A 104 23.40 20.24 9.91
CA ALA A 104 24.19 19.07 10.29
C ALA A 104 23.91 17.82 9.44
N ASP A 105 22.68 17.63 8.95
CA ASP A 105 22.32 16.44 8.19
C ASP A 105 22.79 16.54 6.73
N VAL A 106 22.69 17.72 6.11
CA VAL A 106 23.27 17.95 4.78
C VAL A 106 24.79 17.83 4.83
N LEU A 107 25.43 18.35 5.88
CA LEU A 107 26.88 18.26 6.06
C LEU A 107 27.35 16.80 6.20
N LYS A 108 26.64 15.95 6.95
CA LYS A 108 26.92 14.50 7.01
C LYS A 108 26.82 13.83 5.64
N MET A 109 25.89 14.26 4.78
CA MET A 109 25.74 13.71 3.42
C MET A 109 26.86 14.18 2.48
N ILE A 110 27.31 15.43 2.62
CA ILE A 110 28.46 15.94 1.87
C ILE A 110 29.73 15.19 2.29
N GLU A 111 29.94 14.98 3.60
CA GLU A 111 31.05 14.18 4.12
C GLU A 111 31.02 12.74 3.60
N LEU A 112 29.82 12.14 3.50
CA LEU A 112 29.64 10.82 2.91
C LEU A 112 30.15 10.78 1.46
N ALA A 113 29.74 11.76 0.64
CA ALA A 113 30.15 11.85 -0.76
C ALA A 113 31.67 12.02 -0.91
N LEU A 114 32.29 12.86 -0.07
CA LEU A 114 33.73 13.08 -0.06
C LEU A 114 34.49 11.83 0.44
N ALA A 115 33.97 11.11 1.42
CA ALA A 115 34.56 9.85 1.89
C ALA A 115 34.51 8.77 0.79
N MET A 116 33.41 8.71 0.03
CA MET A 116 33.32 7.81 -1.13
C MET A 116 34.39 8.13 -2.20
N ASP A 117 34.60 9.41 -2.50
CA ASP A 117 35.64 9.84 -3.44
C ASP A 117 37.05 9.42 -2.98
N VAL A 118 37.35 9.62 -1.68
CA VAL A 118 38.63 9.21 -1.10
C VAL A 118 38.84 7.70 -1.22
N VAL A 119 37.81 6.88 -0.95
CA VAL A 119 37.91 5.41 -1.06
C VAL A 119 38.13 4.96 -2.50
N GLY A 120 37.51 5.63 -3.48
CA GLY A 120 37.60 5.30 -4.90
C GLY A 120 38.88 5.77 -5.59
N HIS A 121 39.42 6.94 -5.22
CA HIS A 121 40.48 7.61 -5.99
C HIS A 121 41.78 7.90 -5.21
N SER A 122 41.80 7.87 -3.87
CA SER A 122 43.03 8.20 -3.14
C SER A 122 44.08 7.09 -3.29
N ALA A 123 45.35 7.47 -3.42
CA ALA A 123 46.47 6.52 -3.40
C ALA A 123 46.93 6.16 -1.97
N ASN A 124 46.48 6.92 -0.96
CA ASN A 124 46.93 6.77 0.42
C ASN A 124 46.06 5.76 1.19
N SER A 125 46.64 4.62 1.59
CA SER A 125 45.94 3.60 2.37
C SER A 125 45.38 4.13 3.69
N ALA A 126 46.06 5.05 4.39
CA ALA A 126 45.61 5.55 5.68
C ALA A 126 44.34 6.40 5.57
N GLU A 127 44.26 7.26 4.55
CA GLU A 127 43.08 8.09 4.27
C GLU A 127 41.88 7.23 3.85
N ARG A 128 42.11 6.19 3.05
CA ARG A 128 41.06 5.25 2.64
C ARG A 128 40.49 4.48 3.83
N LEU A 129 41.32 4.07 4.77
CA LEU A 129 40.87 3.39 6.00
C LEU A 129 39.97 4.30 6.85
N LEU A 130 40.37 5.56 7.06
CA LEU A 130 39.54 6.55 7.79
C LEU A 130 38.22 6.85 7.06
N ALA A 131 38.27 6.98 5.74
CA ALA A 131 37.07 7.19 4.94
C ALA A 131 36.12 5.97 5.03
N MET A 132 36.64 4.75 5.03
CA MET A 132 35.84 3.52 5.20
C MET A 132 35.12 3.45 6.55
N GLU A 133 35.72 3.97 7.62
CA GLU A 133 35.02 4.09 8.91
C GLU A 133 33.80 5.03 8.82
N THR A 134 33.91 6.10 8.04
CA THR A 134 32.81 7.07 7.79
C THR A 134 31.71 6.46 6.92
N LEU A 135 32.08 5.59 5.98
CA LEU A 135 31.14 4.82 5.16
C LEU A 135 30.48 3.67 5.93
N SER A 136 31.10 3.20 7.01
CA SER A 136 30.61 2.07 7.80
C SER A 136 29.22 2.36 8.38
N GLY A 137 28.26 1.48 8.06
CA GLY A 137 26.90 1.57 8.56
C GLY A 137 25.98 2.55 7.83
N ARG A 138 26.43 3.11 6.70
CA ARG A 138 25.63 3.91 5.74
C ARG A 138 24.92 2.99 4.75
N LEU A 139 23.63 3.25 4.48
CA LEU A 139 22.74 2.31 3.77
C LEU A 139 22.51 2.69 2.30
N GLU A 140 23.09 3.78 1.85
CA GLU A 140 22.99 4.32 0.51
C GLU A 140 23.55 3.30 -0.52
N PRO A 141 22.79 2.97 -1.59
CA PRO A 141 23.23 1.97 -2.58
C PRO A 141 24.61 2.26 -3.21
N PRO A 142 24.98 3.52 -3.53
CA PRO A 142 26.31 3.85 -4.07
C PRO A 142 27.46 3.46 -3.13
N VAL A 143 27.29 3.64 -1.81
CA VAL A 143 28.31 3.28 -0.80
C VAL A 143 28.57 1.78 -0.83
N ARG A 144 27.50 0.97 -0.85
CA ARG A 144 27.61 -0.48 -0.93
C ARG A 144 28.28 -0.93 -2.24
N ASN A 145 27.90 -0.32 -3.37
CA ASN A 145 28.44 -0.68 -4.67
C ASN A 145 29.94 -0.39 -4.74
N LEU A 146 30.38 0.75 -4.20
CA LEU A 146 31.79 1.10 -4.07
C LEU A 146 32.55 0.09 -3.20
N LEU A 147 32.05 -0.19 -1.99
CA LEU A 147 32.71 -1.12 -1.07
C LEU A 147 32.78 -2.55 -1.63
N LYS A 148 31.71 -3.01 -2.29
CA LYS A 148 31.71 -4.29 -3.00
C LYS A 148 32.74 -4.30 -4.13
N GLY A 149 32.83 -3.22 -4.91
CA GLY A 149 33.86 -3.08 -5.94
C GLY A 149 35.28 -3.19 -5.39
N VAL A 150 35.56 -2.61 -4.23
CA VAL A 150 36.89 -2.72 -3.56
C VAL A 150 37.15 -4.13 -3.03
N VAL A 151 36.13 -4.83 -2.54
CA VAL A 151 36.25 -6.22 -2.05
C VAL A 151 36.50 -7.20 -3.20
N ASP A 152 35.77 -7.04 -4.31
CA ASP A 152 35.85 -7.90 -5.48
C ASP A 152 37.08 -7.60 -6.36
N ASN A 153 37.80 -6.50 -6.13
CA ASN A 153 38.99 -6.12 -6.88
C ASN A 153 40.23 -6.92 -6.42
N ASP A 154 40.57 -7.97 -7.14
CA ASP A 154 41.76 -8.79 -6.88
C ASP A 154 43.08 -8.02 -7.03
N ALA A 155 43.10 -6.95 -7.84
CA ALA A 155 44.27 -6.08 -8.05
C ALA A 155 44.56 -5.12 -6.88
N GLU A 156 43.70 -5.09 -5.86
CA GLU A 156 43.91 -4.28 -4.67
C GLU A 156 45.09 -4.82 -3.83
N GLY A 157 46.24 -4.14 -3.89
CA GLY A 157 47.48 -4.61 -3.26
C GLY A 157 47.50 -4.59 -1.72
N ASP A 158 46.61 -3.81 -1.08
CA ASP A 158 46.59 -3.65 0.38
C ASP A 158 45.53 -4.54 1.04
N ARG A 159 46.02 -5.59 1.72
CA ARG A 159 45.17 -6.53 2.48
C ARG A 159 44.36 -5.86 3.58
N LYS A 160 44.85 -4.78 4.20
CA LYS A 160 44.15 -4.08 5.28
C LYS A 160 42.95 -3.29 4.75
N VAL A 161 43.11 -2.66 3.59
CA VAL A 161 42.03 -1.91 2.92
C VAL A 161 40.91 -2.87 2.51
N ARG A 162 41.25 -4.01 1.88
CA ARG A 162 40.26 -5.03 1.51
C ARG A 162 39.53 -5.62 2.72
N ALA A 163 40.24 -5.94 3.80
CA ALA A 163 39.65 -6.46 5.02
C ALA A 163 38.69 -5.45 5.70
N THR A 164 39.07 -4.16 5.70
CA THR A 164 38.24 -3.09 6.27
C THR A 164 37.00 -2.84 5.42
N ALA A 165 37.14 -2.84 4.09
CA ALA A 165 36.02 -2.76 3.16
C ALA A 165 35.04 -3.93 3.33
N ALA A 166 35.55 -5.17 3.49
CA ALA A 166 34.73 -6.35 3.75
C ALA A 166 33.98 -6.25 5.08
N LYS A 167 34.63 -5.76 6.14
CA LYS A 167 33.99 -5.52 7.45
C LYS A 167 32.89 -4.46 7.35
N ALA A 168 33.18 -3.32 6.71
CA ALA A 168 32.20 -2.26 6.50
C ALA A 168 31.00 -2.75 5.68
N LEU A 169 31.26 -3.52 4.61
CA LEU A 169 30.23 -4.14 3.78
C LEU A 169 29.37 -5.14 4.58
N GLY A 170 29.99 -5.94 5.46
CA GLY A 170 29.30 -6.83 6.38
C GLY A 170 28.32 -6.08 7.30
N THR A 171 28.80 -5.02 7.97
CA THR A 171 27.94 -4.17 8.83
C THR A 171 26.79 -3.52 8.05
N ILE A 172 27.04 -3.10 6.81
CA ILE A 172 25.99 -2.56 5.95
C ILE A 172 24.97 -3.64 5.60
N ASN A 173 25.41 -4.84 5.19
CA ASN A 173 24.51 -5.93 4.84
C ASN A 173 23.65 -6.36 6.04
N GLU A 174 24.22 -6.51 7.24
CA GLU A 174 23.47 -6.82 8.47
C GLU A 174 22.38 -5.79 8.77
N LYS A 175 22.72 -4.49 8.69
CA LYS A 175 21.71 -3.43 8.85
C LYS A 175 20.65 -3.46 7.76
N ARG A 176 21.04 -3.70 6.50
CA ARG A 176 20.10 -3.79 5.37
C ARG A 176 19.16 -4.97 5.53
N GLU A 177 19.64 -6.12 5.98
CA GLU A 177 18.81 -7.29 6.27
C GLU A 177 17.83 -7.01 7.41
N PHE A 178 18.29 -6.36 8.49
CA PHE A 178 17.41 -5.95 9.58
C PHE A 178 16.31 -4.98 9.12
N TYR A 179 16.66 -3.92 8.40
CA TYR A 179 15.67 -2.96 7.90
C TYR A 179 14.74 -3.58 6.85
N GLY A 180 15.27 -4.45 5.98
CA GLY A 180 14.47 -5.20 5.02
C GLY A 180 13.49 -6.16 5.70
N PHE A 181 13.90 -6.81 6.81
CA PHE A 181 12.99 -7.62 7.63
C PHE A 181 11.87 -6.79 8.23
N VAL A 182 12.18 -5.62 8.80
CA VAL A 182 11.18 -4.70 9.37
C VAL A 182 10.22 -4.18 8.30
N GLU A 183 10.75 -3.84 7.12
CA GLU A 183 9.96 -3.41 5.97
C GLU A 183 9.01 -4.52 5.51
N GLN A 184 9.51 -5.76 5.39
CA GLN A 184 8.69 -6.90 5.00
C GLN A 184 7.61 -7.23 6.03
N LEU A 185 7.92 -7.08 7.32
CA LEU A 185 6.94 -7.20 8.40
C LEU A 185 5.85 -6.13 8.27
N PHE A 186 6.21 -4.88 7.99
CA PHE A 186 5.23 -3.81 7.74
C PHE A 186 4.34 -4.10 6.52
N PHE A 187 4.92 -4.56 5.40
CA PHE A 187 4.15 -4.99 4.24
C PHE A 187 3.23 -6.18 4.54
N GLY A 188 3.71 -7.14 5.33
CA GLY A 188 2.93 -8.28 5.80
C GLY A 188 1.75 -7.88 6.68
N LEU A 189 1.98 -6.96 7.62
CA LEU A 189 0.93 -6.38 8.46
C LEU A 189 -0.09 -5.59 7.64
N SER A 190 0.36 -4.81 6.66
CA SER A 190 -0.50 -4.09 5.72
C SER A 190 -1.38 -5.05 4.91
N LEU A 191 -0.81 -6.10 4.32
CA LEU A 191 -1.59 -7.13 3.62
C LEU A 191 -2.56 -7.82 4.58
N GLY A 192 -2.11 -8.17 5.79
CA GLY A 192 -2.94 -8.80 6.82
C GLY A 192 -4.12 -7.93 7.25
N SER A 193 -3.96 -6.61 7.28
CA SER A 193 -5.05 -5.67 7.59
C SER A 193 -6.13 -5.63 6.49
N VAL A 194 -5.72 -5.75 5.23
CA VAL A 194 -6.64 -5.88 4.09
C VAL A 194 -7.41 -7.19 4.17
N LEU A 195 -6.68 -8.29 4.40
CA LEU A 195 -7.27 -9.62 4.58
C LEU A 195 -8.24 -9.66 5.76
N LEU A 196 -7.90 -9.00 6.88
CA LEU A 196 -8.77 -8.84 8.03
C LEU A 196 -10.07 -8.11 7.66
N LEU A 197 -9.97 -6.94 7.02
CA LEU A 197 -11.16 -6.16 6.63
C LEU A 197 -12.08 -6.96 5.69
N ALA A 198 -11.50 -7.68 4.73
CA ALA A 198 -12.25 -8.50 3.80
C ALA A 198 -12.90 -9.71 4.50
N ALA A 199 -12.18 -10.35 5.44
CA ALA A 199 -12.63 -11.55 6.14
C ALA A 199 -13.59 -11.29 7.30
N ILE A 200 -13.52 -10.14 7.98
CA ILE A 200 -14.26 -9.91 9.23
C ILE A 200 -15.77 -9.91 8.99
N GLY A 201 -16.26 -9.34 7.89
CA GLY A 201 -17.68 -9.38 7.53
C GLY A 201 -18.14 -10.81 7.24
N LEU A 202 -17.31 -11.59 6.52
CA LEU A 202 -17.58 -12.99 6.21
C LEU A 202 -17.57 -13.87 7.47
N ALA A 203 -16.69 -13.59 8.43
CA ALA A 203 -16.60 -14.30 9.71
C ALA A 203 -17.91 -14.19 10.51
N ILE A 204 -18.55 -13.02 10.46
CA ILE A 204 -19.83 -12.78 11.14
C ILE A 204 -20.96 -13.54 10.44
N THR A 205 -21.10 -13.37 9.12
CA THR A 205 -22.21 -14.00 8.38
C THR A 205 -22.13 -15.51 8.46
N PHE A 206 -20.93 -16.07 8.31
CA PHE A 206 -20.72 -17.51 8.39
C PHE A 206 -20.84 -18.03 9.83
N GLY A 207 -20.31 -17.29 10.81
CA GLY A 207 -20.33 -17.68 12.22
C GLY A 207 -21.71 -17.73 12.87
N VAL A 208 -22.65 -16.91 12.42
CA VAL A 208 -23.99 -16.81 13.03
C VAL A 208 -25.02 -17.66 12.27
N MET A 209 -24.99 -17.63 10.94
CA MET A 209 -26.00 -18.29 10.10
C MET A 209 -25.54 -19.65 9.55
N GLY A 210 -24.25 -19.97 9.60
CA GLY A 210 -23.70 -21.18 8.96
C GLY A 210 -23.79 -21.17 7.44
N VAL A 211 -24.05 -19.99 6.84
CA VAL A 211 -24.22 -19.81 5.40
C VAL A 211 -22.91 -19.32 4.78
N ILE A 212 -22.43 -20.03 3.76
CA ILE A 212 -21.28 -19.61 2.96
C ILE A 212 -21.79 -18.60 1.92
N ASN A 213 -21.33 -17.35 2.02
CA ASN A 213 -21.75 -16.27 1.13
C ASN A 213 -20.68 -15.97 0.08
N MET A 214 -20.83 -16.53 -1.13
CA MET A 214 -19.92 -16.24 -2.25
C MET A 214 -20.12 -14.85 -2.84
N ALA A 215 -21.27 -14.21 -2.61
CA ALA A 215 -21.53 -12.82 -3.00
C ALA A 215 -20.85 -11.79 -2.10
N HIS A 216 -20.21 -12.21 -0.99
CA HIS A 216 -19.50 -11.31 -0.08
C HIS A 216 -18.40 -10.50 -0.79
N GLY A 217 -17.70 -11.10 -1.74
CA GLY A 217 -16.71 -10.40 -2.56
C GLY A 217 -17.35 -9.25 -3.35
N GLU A 218 -18.58 -9.43 -3.85
CA GLU A 218 -19.29 -8.36 -4.55
C GLU A 218 -19.74 -7.24 -3.63
N MET A 219 -19.94 -7.50 -2.34
CA MET A 219 -20.21 -6.43 -1.37
C MET A 219 -18.97 -5.53 -1.18
N ILE A 220 -17.77 -6.10 -1.25
CA ILE A 220 -16.50 -5.35 -1.32
C ILE A 220 -16.44 -4.53 -2.61
N MET A 221 -16.78 -5.14 -3.76
CA MET A 221 -16.86 -4.42 -5.03
C MET A 221 -17.83 -3.23 -4.94
N LEU A 222 -19.05 -3.42 -4.43
CA LEU A 222 -20.04 -2.35 -4.30
C LEU A 222 -19.54 -1.20 -3.42
N GLY A 223 -18.81 -1.48 -2.35
CA GLY A 223 -18.20 -0.44 -1.52
C GLY A 223 -17.10 0.35 -2.24
N ALA A 224 -16.27 -0.34 -3.02
CA ALA A 224 -15.25 0.29 -3.86
C ALA A 224 -15.87 1.20 -4.93
N TYR A 225 -16.94 0.75 -5.60
CA TYR A 225 -17.69 1.57 -6.56
C TYR A 225 -18.45 2.72 -5.89
N THR A 226 -18.93 2.54 -4.66
CA THR A 226 -19.54 3.63 -3.88
C THR A 226 -18.52 4.74 -3.64
N THR A 227 -17.27 4.39 -3.35
CA THR A 227 -16.17 5.37 -3.20
C THR A 227 -15.93 6.14 -4.50
N TYR A 228 -15.89 5.43 -5.64
CA TYR A 228 -15.75 6.04 -6.96
C TYR A 228 -16.92 7.01 -7.27
N VAL A 229 -18.16 6.62 -6.97
CA VAL A 229 -19.33 7.48 -7.18
C VAL A 229 -19.29 8.71 -6.27
N VAL A 230 -18.92 8.55 -5.00
CA VAL A 230 -18.79 9.68 -4.06
C VAL A 230 -17.73 10.68 -4.55
N GLN A 231 -16.61 10.20 -5.10
CA GLN A 231 -15.60 11.07 -5.70
C GLN A 231 -16.10 11.80 -6.94
N LEU A 232 -16.93 11.15 -7.76
CA LEU A 232 -17.56 11.80 -8.92
C LEU A 232 -18.56 12.89 -8.50
N LEU A 233 -19.27 12.68 -7.39
CA LEU A 233 -20.20 13.68 -6.83
C LEU A 233 -19.48 14.83 -6.12
N MET A 234 -18.26 14.62 -5.63
CA MET A 234 -17.47 15.60 -4.87
C MET A 234 -16.09 15.86 -5.49
N PRO A 235 -15.99 16.33 -6.75
CA PRO A 235 -14.72 16.43 -7.47
C PRO A 235 -13.73 17.43 -6.84
N ASN A 236 -14.21 18.45 -6.14
CA ASN A 236 -13.38 19.50 -5.52
C ASN A 236 -12.99 19.17 -4.06
N LEU A 237 -13.47 18.06 -3.50
CA LEU A 237 -13.36 17.72 -2.07
C LEU A 237 -12.83 16.28 -1.89
N ILE A 238 -11.79 15.92 -2.66
CA ILE A 238 -11.21 14.56 -2.65
C ILE A 238 -10.75 14.17 -1.23
N ASP A 239 -10.17 15.11 -0.47
CA ASP A 239 -9.71 14.85 0.90
C ASP A 239 -10.85 14.50 1.86
N TYR A 240 -12.06 14.99 1.59
CA TYR A 240 -13.26 14.71 2.38
C TYR A 240 -14.06 13.51 1.86
N SER A 241 -13.81 13.08 0.62
CA SER A 241 -14.59 12.02 -0.03
C SER A 241 -14.60 10.71 0.76
N LEU A 242 -13.50 10.36 1.43
CA LEU A 242 -13.38 9.11 2.19
C LEU A 242 -14.31 9.07 3.41
N TRP A 243 -14.47 10.21 4.10
CA TRP A 243 -15.34 10.32 5.27
C TRP A 243 -16.82 10.12 4.93
N VAL A 244 -17.21 10.49 3.70
CA VAL A 244 -18.56 10.27 3.19
C VAL A 244 -18.69 8.86 2.58
N ALA A 245 -17.63 8.38 1.92
CA ALA A 245 -17.61 7.06 1.30
C ALA A 245 -17.73 5.92 2.31
N ILE A 246 -17.13 6.03 3.50
CA ILE A 246 -17.19 4.97 4.53
C ILE A 246 -18.65 4.71 4.97
N PRO A 247 -19.43 5.71 5.47
CA PRO A 247 -20.84 5.51 5.80
C PRO A 247 -21.68 5.14 4.58
N ALA A 248 -21.45 5.77 3.42
CA ALA A 248 -22.22 5.47 2.21
C ALA A 248 -22.03 4.01 1.75
N ALA A 249 -20.79 3.52 1.73
CA ALA A 249 -20.48 2.14 1.37
C ALA A 249 -21.07 1.14 2.37
N PHE A 250 -21.02 1.47 3.67
CA PHE A 250 -21.67 0.65 4.70
C PHE A 250 -23.18 0.55 4.47
N LEU A 251 -23.85 1.68 4.17
CA LEU A 251 -25.28 1.72 3.94
C LEU A 251 -25.68 1.03 2.64
N VAL A 252 -24.95 1.25 1.54
CA VAL A 252 -25.24 0.64 0.24
C VAL A 252 -25.03 -0.87 0.30
N SER A 253 -23.83 -1.33 0.67
CA SER A 253 -23.55 -2.77 0.75
C SER A 253 -24.37 -3.45 1.84
N GLY A 254 -24.65 -2.76 2.95
CA GLY A 254 -25.53 -3.26 4.01
C GLY A 254 -26.97 -3.42 3.56
N ALA A 255 -27.53 -2.43 2.85
CA ALA A 255 -28.89 -2.51 2.31
C ALA A 255 -29.02 -3.62 1.26
N VAL A 256 -28.05 -3.75 0.35
CA VAL A 256 -28.00 -4.85 -0.62
C VAL A 256 -27.88 -6.19 0.10
N GLY A 257 -27.08 -6.27 1.16
CA GLY A 257 -26.99 -7.46 2.00
C GLY A 257 -28.32 -7.84 2.63
N VAL A 258 -29.01 -6.90 3.27
CA VAL A 258 -30.35 -7.13 3.85
C VAL A 258 -31.34 -7.58 2.77
N LEU A 259 -31.28 -6.97 1.58
CA LEU A 259 -32.13 -7.35 0.46
C LEU A 259 -31.89 -8.81 0.05
N ILE A 260 -30.62 -9.20 -0.17
CA ILE A 260 -30.23 -10.56 -0.51
C ILE A 260 -30.70 -11.56 0.54
N GLU A 261 -30.52 -11.24 1.82
CA GLU A 261 -30.96 -12.09 2.92
C GLU A 261 -32.47 -12.30 2.89
N ARG A 262 -33.25 -11.22 2.75
CA ARG A 262 -34.72 -11.26 2.79
C ARG A 262 -35.33 -11.96 1.59
N THR A 263 -34.76 -11.77 0.40
CA THR A 263 -35.33 -12.30 -0.84
C THR A 263 -34.86 -13.72 -1.12
N VAL A 264 -33.60 -14.05 -0.83
CA VAL A 264 -33.01 -15.34 -1.24
C VAL A 264 -32.63 -16.19 -0.02
N ILE A 265 -31.75 -15.69 0.84
CA ILE A 265 -31.09 -16.54 1.85
C ILE A 265 -32.09 -17.10 2.87
N ARG A 266 -33.08 -16.32 3.30
CA ARG A 266 -34.12 -16.76 4.24
C ARG A 266 -34.84 -18.04 3.79
N HIS A 267 -34.99 -18.24 2.49
CA HIS A 267 -35.67 -19.41 1.92
C HIS A 267 -34.78 -20.65 1.81
N LEU A 268 -33.46 -20.49 1.99
CA LEU A 268 -32.45 -21.55 1.81
C LEU A 268 -31.80 -21.98 3.14
N HIS A 269 -32.40 -21.62 4.27
CA HIS A 269 -31.90 -22.01 5.59
C HIS A 269 -31.88 -23.54 5.75
N GLY A 270 -30.76 -24.05 6.28
CA GLY A 270 -30.54 -25.49 6.44
C GLY A 270 -30.05 -26.21 5.19
N ARG A 271 -29.81 -25.49 4.08
CA ARG A 271 -29.35 -26.07 2.81
C ARG A 271 -28.05 -25.39 2.34
N PRO A 272 -26.90 -25.73 2.94
CA PRO A 272 -25.65 -25.00 2.74
C PRO A 272 -25.15 -25.02 1.29
N LEU A 273 -25.32 -26.14 0.58
CA LEU A 273 -24.93 -26.26 -0.83
C LEU A 273 -25.81 -25.39 -1.74
N GLU A 274 -27.13 -25.37 -1.51
CA GLU A 274 -28.07 -24.55 -2.27
C GLU A 274 -27.79 -23.06 -2.03
N SER A 275 -27.49 -22.66 -0.79
CA SER A 275 -27.14 -21.28 -0.47
C SER A 275 -25.80 -20.85 -1.10
N LEU A 276 -24.83 -21.75 -1.21
CA LEU A 276 -23.57 -21.48 -1.92
C LEU A 276 -23.83 -21.24 -3.41
N LEU A 277 -24.61 -22.10 -4.05
CA LEU A 277 -24.98 -21.96 -5.46
C LEU A 277 -25.78 -20.67 -5.72
N ALA A 278 -26.74 -20.36 -4.85
CA ALA A 278 -27.56 -19.15 -4.94
C ALA A 278 -26.71 -17.88 -4.79
N THR A 279 -25.82 -17.83 -3.80
CA THR A 279 -24.93 -16.66 -3.60
C THR A 279 -23.91 -16.51 -4.72
N PHE A 280 -23.46 -17.62 -5.34
CA PHE A 280 -22.65 -17.56 -6.56
C PHE A 280 -23.44 -16.96 -7.73
N GLY A 281 -24.70 -17.38 -7.93
CA GLY A 281 -25.57 -16.77 -8.95
C GLY A 281 -25.80 -15.27 -8.72
N ILE A 282 -26.02 -14.86 -7.48
CA ILE A 282 -26.14 -13.44 -7.10
C ILE A 282 -24.83 -12.68 -7.38
N SER A 283 -23.68 -13.29 -7.11
CA SER A 283 -22.37 -12.69 -7.43
C SER A 283 -22.27 -12.36 -8.93
N LEU A 284 -22.65 -13.30 -9.81
CA LEU A 284 -22.65 -13.07 -11.26
C LEU A 284 -23.61 -11.96 -11.68
N ILE A 285 -24.81 -11.91 -11.10
CA ILE A 285 -25.80 -10.84 -11.36
C ILE A 285 -25.23 -9.47 -10.96
N LEU A 286 -24.63 -9.37 -9.77
CA LEU A 286 -24.06 -8.11 -9.27
C LEU A 286 -22.85 -7.66 -10.11
N GLN A 287 -21.96 -8.57 -10.47
CA GLN A 287 -20.85 -8.28 -11.38
C GLN A 287 -21.37 -7.75 -12.72
N GLN A 288 -22.36 -8.41 -13.30
CA GLN A 288 -22.94 -7.99 -14.58
C GLN A 288 -23.67 -6.65 -14.46
N ALA A 289 -24.40 -6.42 -13.36
CA ALA A 289 -25.05 -5.14 -13.11
C ALA A 289 -24.03 -3.99 -13.06
N VAL A 290 -22.92 -4.16 -12.33
CA VAL A 290 -21.85 -3.16 -12.27
C VAL A 290 -21.18 -2.95 -13.63
N ARG A 291 -20.92 -4.01 -14.39
CA ARG A 291 -20.38 -3.92 -15.76
C ARG A 291 -21.28 -3.09 -16.67
N THR A 292 -22.59 -3.29 -16.59
CA THR A 292 -23.59 -2.59 -17.40
C THR A 292 -23.76 -1.13 -16.96
N ILE A 293 -23.74 -0.83 -15.66
CA ILE A 293 -23.96 0.53 -15.14
C ILE A 293 -22.72 1.41 -15.31
N PHE A 294 -21.51 0.90 -15.04
CA PHE A 294 -20.30 1.72 -14.97
C PHE A 294 -19.39 1.55 -16.18
N SER A 295 -18.83 0.36 -16.34
CA SER A 295 -17.97 -0.09 -17.45
C SER A 295 -17.35 -1.43 -17.05
N PRO A 296 -16.98 -2.29 -18.01
CA PRO A 296 -16.07 -3.40 -17.74
C PRO A 296 -14.63 -2.96 -17.46
N LEU A 297 -14.26 -1.71 -17.75
CA LEU A 297 -12.91 -1.18 -17.54
C LEU A 297 -12.67 -0.82 -16.08
N ASN A 298 -11.44 -1.04 -15.63
CA ASN A 298 -11.00 -0.63 -14.30
C ASN A 298 -11.02 0.89 -14.17
N ARG A 299 -11.56 1.38 -13.05
CA ARG A 299 -11.61 2.79 -12.67
C ARG A 299 -10.62 3.06 -11.55
N GLN A 300 -9.86 4.14 -11.68
CA GLN A 300 -8.96 4.58 -10.63
C GLN A 300 -9.72 5.48 -9.66
N VAL A 301 -9.52 5.25 -8.36
CA VAL A 301 -10.01 6.11 -7.29
C VAL A 301 -8.84 6.97 -6.84
N SER A 302 -9.06 8.28 -6.74
CA SER A 302 -8.02 9.22 -6.35
C SER A 302 -7.74 9.09 -4.85
N THR A 303 -6.49 8.91 -4.47
CA THR A 303 -6.08 8.88 -3.06
C THR A 303 -5.96 10.31 -2.52
N PRO A 304 -6.52 10.63 -1.34
CA PRO A 304 -6.34 11.92 -0.68
C PRO A 304 -4.87 12.28 -0.45
N GLU A 305 -4.54 13.58 -0.40
CA GLU A 305 -3.15 14.04 -0.27
C GLU A 305 -2.52 13.59 1.05
N TRP A 306 -3.29 13.64 2.15
CA TRP A 306 -2.86 13.21 3.49
C TRP A 306 -2.55 11.71 3.60
N MET A 307 -3.04 10.91 2.65
CA MET A 307 -2.79 9.47 2.56
C MET A 307 -1.71 9.14 1.52
N SER A 308 -1.48 10.05 0.59
CA SER A 308 -0.49 9.91 -0.48
C SER A 308 0.94 10.09 0.03
N GLY A 309 1.88 9.37 -0.59
CA GLY A 309 3.31 9.45 -0.28
C GLY A 309 3.80 8.39 0.72
N SER A 310 5.05 8.56 1.14
CA SER A 310 5.75 7.66 2.05
C SER A 310 6.70 8.44 2.96
N LEU A 311 6.82 7.96 4.19
CA LEU A 311 7.87 8.38 5.11
C LEU A 311 9.11 7.53 4.83
N GLU A 312 10.13 8.14 4.22
CA GLU A 312 11.43 7.52 4.00
C GLU A 312 12.29 7.67 5.26
N ILE A 313 12.42 6.60 6.04
CA ILE A 313 13.23 6.60 7.26
C ILE A 313 14.71 6.41 6.90
N ASN A 314 14.99 5.53 5.95
CA ASN A 314 16.31 5.33 5.38
C ASN A 314 16.19 4.80 3.92
N PRO A 315 17.29 4.71 3.16
CA PRO A 315 17.26 4.27 1.76
C PRO A 315 16.71 2.85 1.50
N VAL A 316 16.49 2.06 2.56
CA VAL A 316 16.08 0.65 2.51
C VAL A 316 14.73 0.42 3.20
N PHE A 317 14.20 1.40 3.95
CA PHE A 317 12.95 1.25 4.69
C PHE A 317 12.07 2.49 4.52
N SER A 318 10.92 2.26 3.89
CA SER A 318 9.91 3.28 3.67
C SER A 318 8.54 2.81 4.20
N ILE A 319 7.83 3.73 4.85
CA ILE A 319 6.46 3.49 5.32
C ILE A 319 5.51 4.28 4.42
N THR A 320 4.76 3.58 3.56
CA THR A 320 3.70 4.22 2.76
C THR A 320 2.52 4.61 3.64
N TYR A 321 2.09 5.88 3.56
CA TYR A 321 0.99 6.38 4.39
C TYR A 321 -0.31 5.63 4.14
N ASN A 322 -0.70 5.39 2.88
CA ASN A 322 -1.84 4.54 2.50
C ASN A 322 -1.92 3.22 3.27
N ARG A 323 -0.80 2.50 3.39
CA ARG A 323 -0.75 1.20 4.07
C ARG A 323 -0.90 1.33 5.58
N LEU A 324 -0.31 2.37 6.17
CA LEU A 324 -0.41 2.66 7.59
C LEU A 324 -1.84 3.03 7.98
N TYR A 325 -2.49 3.93 7.23
CA TYR A 325 -3.87 4.32 7.49
C TYR A 325 -4.84 3.15 7.37
N ILE A 326 -4.67 2.27 6.37
CA ILE A 326 -5.50 1.07 6.22
C ILE A 326 -5.30 0.11 7.39
N LEU A 327 -4.07 -0.05 7.89
CA LEU A 327 -3.80 -0.86 9.07
C LEU A 327 -4.51 -0.31 10.32
N LEU A 328 -4.39 0.99 10.57
CA LEU A 328 -5.08 1.66 11.67
C LEU A 328 -6.61 1.57 11.53
N PHE A 329 -7.11 1.74 10.30
CA PHE A 329 -8.52 1.64 9.98
C PHE A 329 -9.06 0.22 10.19
N ALA A 330 -8.33 -0.81 9.78
CA ALA A 330 -8.70 -2.20 9.99
C ALA A 330 -8.81 -2.54 11.49
N LEU A 331 -7.85 -2.08 12.29
CA LEU A 331 -7.89 -2.24 13.74
C LEU A 331 -9.06 -1.46 14.36
N LEU A 332 -9.31 -0.23 13.91
CA LEU A 332 -10.45 0.57 14.35
C LEU A 332 -11.78 -0.16 14.07
N VAL A 333 -11.99 -0.62 12.83
CA VAL A 333 -13.20 -1.38 12.44
C VAL A 333 -13.33 -2.65 13.27
N PHE A 334 -12.22 -3.38 13.48
CA PHE A 334 -12.21 -4.56 14.35
C PHE A 334 -12.64 -4.24 15.78
N PHE A 335 -12.08 -3.20 16.42
CA PHE A 335 -12.44 -2.81 17.78
C PHE A 335 -13.87 -2.30 17.89
N VAL A 336 -14.33 -1.50 16.92
CA VAL A 336 -15.72 -1.01 16.85
C VAL A 336 -16.67 -2.21 16.75
N LEU A 337 -16.38 -3.15 15.87
CA LEU A 337 -17.21 -4.34 15.72
C LEU A 337 -17.21 -5.22 16.97
N GLN A 338 -16.04 -5.40 17.59
CA GLN A 338 -15.90 -6.15 18.83
C GLN A 338 -16.74 -5.51 19.96
N LEU A 339 -16.77 -4.17 20.03
CA LEU A 339 -17.62 -3.44 20.96
C LEU A 339 -19.10 -3.61 20.62
N ILE A 340 -19.49 -3.50 19.35
CA ILE A 340 -20.88 -3.72 18.91
C ILE A 340 -21.31 -5.13 19.31
N LEU A 341 -20.56 -6.17 18.95
CA LEU A 341 -20.96 -7.53 19.26
C LEU A 341 -20.92 -7.82 20.76
N LYS A 342 -19.97 -7.32 21.55
CA LYS A 342 -19.90 -7.64 22.98
C LYS A 342 -20.82 -6.81 23.85
N LYS A 343 -21.00 -5.52 23.56
CA LYS A 343 -21.65 -4.55 24.47
C LYS A 343 -23.06 -4.11 24.04
N THR A 344 -23.54 -4.44 22.84
CA THR A 344 -24.87 -4.01 22.37
C THR A 344 -25.92 -5.12 22.42
N SER A 345 -27.19 -4.72 22.39
CA SER A 345 -28.35 -5.64 22.33
C SER A 345 -28.36 -6.47 21.05
N LEU A 346 -27.92 -5.93 19.91
CA LEU A 346 -27.76 -6.68 18.67
C LEU A 346 -26.81 -7.87 18.88
N GLY A 347 -25.65 -7.62 19.49
CA GLY A 347 -24.67 -8.66 19.77
C GLY A 347 -25.14 -9.72 20.78
N LEU A 348 -25.96 -9.33 21.76
CA LEU A 348 -26.62 -10.26 22.67
C LEU A 348 -27.58 -11.19 21.91
N ASN A 349 -28.44 -10.62 21.06
CA ASN A 349 -29.40 -11.37 20.26
C ASN A 349 -28.69 -12.32 19.28
N VAL A 350 -27.63 -11.85 18.62
CA VAL A 350 -26.80 -12.66 17.72
C VAL A 350 -26.24 -13.89 18.43
N ARG A 351 -25.65 -13.72 19.62
CA ARG A 351 -25.13 -14.85 20.41
C ARG A 351 -26.24 -15.80 20.87
N ALA A 352 -27.39 -15.27 21.28
CA ALA A 352 -28.52 -16.10 21.69
C ALA A 352 -29.01 -16.98 20.53
N VAL A 353 -29.15 -16.39 19.34
CA VAL A 353 -29.57 -17.10 18.12
C VAL A 353 -28.53 -18.13 17.67
N SER A 354 -27.23 -17.82 17.76
CA SER A 354 -26.17 -18.76 17.38
C SER A 354 -26.03 -19.94 18.35
N GLN A 355 -26.40 -19.76 19.62
CA GLN A 355 -26.33 -20.83 20.63
C GLN A 355 -27.53 -21.77 20.59
N ASN A 356 -28.75 -21.22 20.55
CA ASN A 356 -29.96 -22.01 20.42
C ASN A 356 -31.07 -21.16 19.80
N ARG A 357 -31.25 -21.33 18.48
CA ARG A 357 -32.22 -20.56 17.69
C ARG A 357 -33.66 -20.77 18.16
N ASP A 358 -34.05 -21.99 18.51
CA ASP A 358 -35.44 -22.28 18.89
C ASP A 358 -35.78 -21.72 20.27
N MET A 359 -34.86 -21.82 21.22
CA MET A 359 -34.99 -21.18 22.53
C MET A 359 -35.05 -19.65 22.40
N ALA A 360 -34.20 -19.05 21.55
CA ALA A 360 -34.23 -17.62 21.30
C ALA A 360 -35.60 -17.16 20.75
N LYS A 361 -36.23 -17.94 19.86
CA LYS A 361 -37.60 -17.66 19.38
C LYS A 361 -38.63 -17.71 20.51
N CYS A 362 -38.57 -18.72 21.39
CA CYS A 362 -39.46 -18.83 22.54
C CYS A 362 -39.32 -17.65 23.52
N MET A 363 -38.12 -17.05 23.61
CA MET A 363 -37.84 -15.86 24.41
C MET A 363 -38.23 -14.54 23.72
N GLY A 364 -38.96 -14.60 22.59
CA GLY A 364 -39.46 -13.42 21.87
C GLY A 364 -38.44 -12.73 20.96
N ILE A 365 -37.26 -13.32 20.74
CA ILE A 365 -36.26 -12.78 19.81
C ILE A 365 -36.71 -13.06 18.37
N ARG A 366 -36.88 -11.98 17.59
CA ARG A 366 -37.20 -12.07 16.16
C ARG A 366 -35.99 -12.54 15.36
N THR A 367 -35.74 -13.85 15.33
CA THR A 367 -34.50 -14.42 14.75
C THR A 367 -34.29 -14.03 13.29
N GLU A 368 -35.36 -13.89 12.51
CA GLU A 368 -35.27 -13.45 11.11
C GLU A 368 -34.73 -12.02 10.96
N TRP A 369 -35.09 -11.13 11.89
CA TRP A 369 -34.53 -9.77 11.90
C TRP A 369 -33.09 -9.76 12.37
N VAL A 370 -32.73 -10.67 13.29
CA VAL A 370 -31.33 -10.84 13.72
C VAL A 370 -30.48 -11.32 12.54
N ASP A 371 -30.96 -12.28 11.75
CA ASP A 371 -30.28 -12.77 10.53
C ASP A 371 -30.10 -11.64 9.52
N ALA A 372 -31.18 -10.93 9.17
CA ALA A 372 -31.14 -9.78 8.26
C ALA A 372 -30.14 -8.70 8.69
N MET A 373 -30.19 -8.29 9.97
CA MET A 373 -29.27 -7.28 10.52
C MET A 373 -27.82 -7.78 10.56
N THR A 374 -27.60 -9.07 10.83
CA THR A 374 -26.26 -9.67 10.86
C THR A 374 -25.67 -9.78 9.46
N PHE A 375 -26.48 -10.19 8.47
CA PHE A 375 -26.08 -10.24 7.07
C PHE A 375 -25.80 -8.84 6.52
N GLY A 376 -26.67 -7.87 6.84
CA GLY A 376 -26.49 -6.47 6.51
C GLY A 376 -25.23 -5.87 7.16
N LEU A 377 -24.97 -6.15 8.43
CA LEU A 377 -23.75 -5.71 9.12
C LEU A 377 -22.50 -6.30 8.45
N GLY A 378 -22.49 -7.60 8.15
CA GLY A 378 -21.37 -8.26 7.48
C GLY A 378 -21.10 -7.71 6.07
N SER A 379 -22.18 -7.49 5.30
CA SER A 379 -22.11 -6.92 3.95
C SER A 379 -21.73 -5.44 3.96
N GLY A 380 -22.22 -4.67 4.94
CA GLY A 380 -21.83 -3.28 5.16
C GLY A 380 -20.34 -3.15 5.48
N ILE A 381 -19.80 -4.01 6.36
CA ILE A 381 -18.36 -4.03 6.65
C ILE A 381 -17.55 -4.46 5.42
N ALA A 382 -18.06 -5.39 4.62
CA ALA A 382 -17.44 -5.73 3.33
C ALA A 382 -17.37 -4.51 2.41
N GLY A 383 -18.44 -3.71 2.34
CA GLY A 383 -18.44 -2.43 1.63
C GLY A 383 -17.37 -1.47 2.14
N VAL A 384 -17.25 -1.34 3.47
CA VAL A 384 -16.21 -0.53 4.10
C VAL A 384 -14.80 -1.05 3.77
N ALA A 385 -14.61 -2.37 3.72
CA ALA A 385 -13.36 -2.96 3.24
C ALA A 385 -13.07 -2.57 1.78
N GLY A 386 -14.11 -2.53 0.93
CA GLY A 386 -14.03 -2.04 -0.45
C GLY A 386 -13.56 -0.61 -0.57
N VAL A 387 -13.99 0.27 0.35
CA VAL A 387 -13.49 1.66 0.43
C VAL A 387 -11.98 1.67 0.67
N ALA A 388 -11.49 0.93 1.67
CA ALA A 388 -10.06 0.85 1.95
C ALA A 388 -9.27 0.24 0.78
N LEU A 389 -9.83 -0.77 0.12
CA LEU A 389 -9.19 -1.48 -0.98
C LEU A 389 -9.05 -0.63 -2.25
N SER A 390 -10.05 0.21 -2.52
CA SER A 390 -10.03 1.16 -3.64
C SER A 390 -8.86 2.15 -3.58
N GLN A 391 -8.25 2.32 -2.41
CA GLN A 391 -7.09 3.19 -2.20
C GLN A 391 -5.75 2.49 -2.46
N LEU A 392 -5.75 1.15 -2.57
CA LEU A 392 -4.56 0.35 -2.87
C LEU A 392 -4.53 -0.15 -4.30
N THR A 393 -5.69 -0.44 -4.87
CA THR A 393 -5.83 -1.01 -6.21
C THR A 393 -6.98 -0.36 -6.96
N ASN A 394 -6.93 -0.48 -8.29
CA ASN A 394 -8.01 0.01 -9.14
C ASN A 394 -9.30 -0.77 -8.90
N VAL A 395 -10.42 -0.06 -9.02
CA VAL A 395 -11.74 -0.63 -8.85
C VAL A 395 -12.19 -1.25 -10.17
N GLY A 396 -12.52 -2.54 -10.14
CA GLY A 396 -12.99 -3.28 -11.30
C GLY A 396 -14.13 -4.23 -10.94
N PRO A 397 -14.94 -4.67 -11.91
CA PRO A 397 -16.06 -5.58 -11.64
C PRO A 397 -15.65 -6.95 -11.08
N ASN A 398 -14.39 -7.35 -11.25
CA ASN A 398 -13.87 -8.61 -10.73
C ASN A 398 -13.10 -8.46 -9.41
N LEU A 399 -13.08 -7.25 -8.82
CA LEU A 399 -12.33 -6.97 -7.59
C LEU A 399 -12.74 -7.95 -6.48
N GLY A 400 -14.05 -8.23 -6.34
CA GLY A 400 -14.57 -9.13 -5.31
C GLY A 400 -14.04 -10.57 -5.39
N GLN A 401 -13.92 -11.11 -6.60
CA GLN A 401 -13.45 -12.48 -6.83
C GLN A 401 -12.01 -12.68 -6.38
N SER A 402 -11.15 -11.66 -6.51
CA SER A 402 -9.74 -11.77 -6.11
C SER A 402 -9.56 -11.90 -4.60
N TYR A 403 -10.50 -11.39 -3.79
CA TYR A 403 -10.36 -11.35 -2.33
C TYR A 403 -11.27 -12.34 -1.60
N ILE A 404 -12.29 -12.91 -2.25
CA ILE A 404 -13.22 -13.84 -1.58
C ILE A 404 -12.51 -15.12 -1.11
N ILE A 405 -11.60 -15.66 -1.92
CA ILE A 405 -10.83 -16.87 -1.59
C ILE A 405 -9.93 -16.62 -0.38
N ASP A 406 -9.16 -15.53 -0.41
CA ASP A 406 -8.27 -15.17 0.70
C ASP A 406 -9.05 -14.86 1.99
N SER A 407 -10.19 -14.17 1.86
CA SER A 407 -11.08 -13.89 3.00
C SER A 407 -11.61 -15.18 3.63
N PHE A 408 -12.03 -16.14 2.80
CA PHE A 408 -12.49 -17.44 3.28
C PHE A 408 -11.36 -18.23 3.96
N MET A 409 -10.17 -18.26 3.36
CA MET A 409 -8.97 -18.86 3.95
C MET A 409 -8.67 -18.29 5.34
N VAL A 410 -8.76 -16.97 5.51
CA VAL A 410 -8.57 -16.28 6.79
C VAL A 410 -9.63 -16.70 7.82
N VAL A 411 -10.90 -16.74 7.44
CA VAL A 411 -11.99 -17.14 8.36
C VAL A 411 -11.83 -18.60 8.81
N VAL A 412 -11.55 -19.50 7.88
CA VAL A 412 -11.41 -20.93 8.20
C VAL A 412 -10.15 -21.20 9.02
N PHE A 413 -9.02 -20.57 8.67
CA PHE A 413 -7.78 -20.69 9.44
C PHE A 413 -7.94 -20.11 10.85
N GLY A 414 -8.57 -18.93 10.97
CA GLY A 414 -8.82 -18.27 12.26
C GLY A 414 -9.81 -19.00 13.15
N GLY A 415 -10.80 -19.66 12.56
CA GLY A 415 -11.95 -20.26 13.25
C GLY A 415 -13.24 -19.51 12.93
N VAL A 416 -14.22 -20.26 12.43
CA VAL A 416 -15.51 -19.73 11.98
C VAL A 416 -16.24 -19.04 13.13
N GLY A 417 -16.69 -17.80 12.91
CA GLY A 417 -17.44 -17.03 13.90
C GLY A 417 -16.63 -16.53 15.09
N ASN A 418 -15.29 -16.57 15.02
CA ASN A 418 -14.42 -15.99 16.04
C ASN A 418 -13.64 -14.79 15.49
N LEU A 419 -14.06 -13.58 15.85
CA LEU A 419 -13.42 -12.34 15.39
C LEU A 419 -11.93 -12.28 15.74
N LEU A 420 -11.52 -12.72 16.94
CA LEU A 420 -10.11 -12.76 17.32
C LEU A 420 -9.33 -13.76 16.48
N GLY A 421 -9.96 -14.87 16.12
CA GLY A 421 -9.41 -15.83 15.18
C GLY A 421 -9.19 -15.20 13.81
N THR A 422 -10.14 -14.41 13.31
CA THR A 422 -10.02 -13.67 12.03
C THR A 422 -8.90 -12.64 12.07
N LEU A 423 -8.72 -11.92 13.20
CA LEU A 423 -7.60 -10.99 13.42
C LEU A 423 -6.25 -11.70 13.29
N VAL A 424 -6.04 -12.75 14.09
CA VAL A 424 -4.79 -13.50 14.10
C VAL A 424 -4.57 -14.17 12.74
N GLY A 425 -5.60 -14.78 12.17
CA GLY A 425 -5.51 -15.44 10.87
C GLY A 425 -5.16 -14.47 9.74
N GLY A 426 -5.76 -13.28 9.71
CA GLY A 426 -5.47 -12.25 8.71
C GLY A 426 -4.01 -11.80 8.77
N PHE A 427 -3.53 -11.46 9.97
CA PHE A 427 -2.14 -11.04 10.15
C PHE A 427 -1.14 -12.16 9.92
N THR A 428 -1.38 -13.37 10.43
CA THR A 428 -0.48 -14.51 10.21
C THR A 428 -0.37 -14.85 8.72
N LEU A 429 -1.49 -14.91 7.99
CA LEU A 429 -1.46 -15.19 6.56
C LEU A 429 -0.86 -14.05 5.75
N GLY A 430 -1.15 -12.79 6.10
CA GLY A 430 -0.55 -11.62 5.44
C GLY A 430 0.97 -11.55 5.61
N ILE A 431 1.47 -11.79 6.82
CA ILE A 431 2.89 -11.85 7.12
C ILE A 431 3.52 -13.06 6.41
N ALA A 432 2.96 -14.26 6.56
CA ALA A 432 3.50 -15.46 5.93
C ALA A 432 3.61 -15.32 4.40
N ASN A 433 2.57 -14.77 3.74
CA ASN A 433 2.59 -14.57 2.30
C ASN A 433 3.70 -13.59 1.89
N LYS A 434 3.80 -12.44 2.55
CA LYS A 434 4.86 -11.48 2.23
C LYS A 434 6.25 -12.04 2.50
N PHE A 435 6.49 -12.80 3.55
CA PHE A 435 7.80 -13.41 3.77
C PHE A 435 8.17 -14.49 2.73
N LEU A 436 7.18 -15.17 2.14
CA LEU A 436 7.39 -16.20 1.12
C LEU A 436 7.60 -15.64 -0.30
N GLU A 437 6.99 -14.50 -0.61
CA GLU A 437 7.03 -13.88 -1.95
C GLU A 437 8.46 -13.67 -2.50
N PRO A 438 9.44 -13.11 -1.76
CA PRO A 438 10.79 -12.90 -2.29
C PRO A 438 11.57 -14.19 -2.57
N VAL A 439 11.26 -15.27 -1.83
CA VAL A 439 11.99 -16.55 -1.90
C VAL A 439 11.43 -17.46 -2.99
N THR A 440 10.10 -17.50 -3.11
CA THR A 440 9.38 -18.48 -3.95
C THR A 440 8.76 -17.85 -5.21
N GLY A 441 8.64 -16.52 -5.24
CA GLY A 441 7.83 -15.80 -6.22
C GLY A 441 6.35 -15.76 -5.81
N ALA A 442 5.63 -14.72 -6.25
CA ALA A 442 4.28 -14.44 -5.75
C ALA A 442 3.24 -15.54 -6.02
N VAL A 443 3.30 -16.19 -7.19
CA VAL A 443 2.36 -17.27 -7.53
C VAL A 443 2.61 -18.51 -6.67
N LEU A 444 3.88 -18.90 -6.52
CA LEU A 444 4.24 -20.08 -5.74
C LEU A 444 3.98 -19.86 -4.24
N ALA A 445 4.23 -18.64 -3.73
CA ALA A 445 3.89 -18.27 -2.36
C ALA A 445 2.39 -18.49 -2.06
N ASN A 446 1.50 -18.02 -2.95
CA ASN A 446 0.05 -18.24 -2.81
C ASN A 446 -0.33 -19.73 -2.81
N VAL A 447 0.29 -20.54 -3.68
CA VAL A 447 0.05 -22.00 -3.72
C VAL A 447 0.54 -22.67 -2.43
N VAL A 448 1.73 -22.32 -1.94
CA VAL A 448 2.29 -22.87 -0.70
C VAL A 448 1.41 -22.52 0.50
N VAL A 449 0.95 -21.28 0.60
CA VAL A 449 0.02 -20.85 1.66
C VAL A 449 -1.31 -21.62 1.57
N LEU A 450 -1.85 -21.81 0.36
CA LEU A 450 -3.08 -22.60 0.16
C LEU A 450 -2.91 -24.06 0.60
N VAL A 451 -1.84 -24.72 0.16
CA VAL A 451 -1.54 -26.11 0.55
C VAL A 451 -1.36 -26.22 2.06
N PHE A 452 -0.63 -25.28 2.67
CA PHE A 452 -0.46 -25.22 4.12
C PHE A 452 -1.81 -25.11 4.84
N ILE A 453 -2.71 -24.25 4.38
CA ILE A 453 -4.05 -24.12 4.97
C ILE A 453 -4.86 -25.41 4.81
N ILE A 454 -4.82 -26.06 3.65
CA ILE A 454 -5.52 -27.33 3.43
C ILE A 454 -5.03 -28.39 4.43
N LEU A 455 -3.71 -28.54 4.58
CA LEU A 455 -3.12 -29.47 5.56
C LEU A 455 -3.45 -29.08 7.01
N PHE A 456 -3.46 -27.78 7.31
CA PHE A 456 -3.84 -27.27 8.62
C PHE A 456 -5.28 -27.60 8.97
N ILE A 457 -6.23 -27.38 8.03
CA ILE A 457 -7.65 -27.66 8.22
C ILE A 457 -7.87 -29.16 8.40
N GLN A 458 -7.18 -30.02 7.64
CA GLN A 458 -7.25 -31.47 7.83
C GLN A 458 -6.87 -31.88 9.26
N LYS A 459 -5.87 -31.23 9.86
CA LYS A 459 -5.42 -31.49 11.23
C LYS A 459 -6.26 -30.77 12.30
N ARG A 460 -6.80 -29.59 11.99
CA ARG A 460 -7.58 -28.72 12.89
C ARG A 460 -8.81 -28.17 12.16
N PRO A 461 -9.88 -28.98 11.98
CA PRO A 461 -11.05 -28.59 11.20
C PRO A 461 -11.86 -27.44 11.84
N LYS A 462 -11.73 -27.23 13.15
CA LYS A 462 -12.40 -26.13 13.88
C LYS A 462 -11.61 -24.80 13.85
N GLY A 463 -10.48 -24.74 13.12
CA GLY A 463 -9.61 -23.56 13.02
C GLY A 463 -8.68 -23.36 14.23
N LEU A 464 -7.94 -22.25 14.25
CA LEU A 464 -6.99 -21.92 15.30
C LEU A 464 -7.67 -21.59 16.64
N PHE A 465 -8.83 -20.91 16.59
CA PHE A 465 -9.62 -20.54 17.76
C PHE A 465 -11.07 -21.04 17.66
N PRO A 466 -11.34 -22.31 17.98
CA PRO A 466 -12.67 -22.87 17.94
C PRO A 466 -13.64 -22.14 18.89
N GLN A 467 -14.89 -21.96 18.46
CA GLN A 467 -15.94 -21.48 19.35
C GLN A 467 -16.15 -22.47 20.50
N LYS A 468 -16.08 -21.99 21.75
CA LYS A 468 -16.34 -22.79 22.95
C LYS A 468 -17.84 -22.68 23.29
N GLY A 469 -18.56 -23.79 23.24
CA GLY A 469 -19.96 -23.89 23.66
C GLY A 469 -20.42 -25.35 23.76
N ARG A 470 -21.34 -25.64 24.70
CA ARG A 470 -21.87 -26.99 24.98
C ARG A 470 -22.68 -27.63 23.82
N ALA A 471 -22.92 -26.90 22.74
CA ALA A 471 -23.66 -27.37 21.56
C ALA A 471 -22.75 -27.83 20.40
N ALA A 472 -21.42 -27.79 20.57
CA ALA A 472 -20.43 -28.18 19.55
C ALA A 472 -19.74 -29.53 19.86
N GLU A 473 -20.34 -30.30 20.78
CA GLU A 473 -19.97 -31.65 21.16
C GLU A 473 -21.00 -32.64 20.62
#